data_AF-A0A534S2D3-F1
#
_entry.id   AF-A0A534S2D3-F1
#
_cell.length_a   1.000
_cell.length_b   1.000
_cell.length_c   1.000
_cell.angle_alpha   90.00
_cell.angle_beta   90.00
_cell.angle_gamma   90.00
#
_symmetry.space_group_name_H-M   'P 1'
#
loop_
_entity.id
_entity.type
_entity.pdbx_description
1 polymer ?
#
loop_
_entity_poly.entity_id
_entity_poly.type
_entity_poly.pdbx_seq_one_letter_code
_entity_poly.pdbx_strand_id
1 'polypeptide(L)'
;MSFQYFRIGVVFYCPHCIASFVVTSTIYKSVTTAIEDFHKRWIKAFEEFQEKRRRELAAFEEKQRQELETFAKTLHKVVAGANPPGKPHRRLSRFGFQRVG
;
A
#
# COMPACT_ATOMS: atom_id res chain seq x y z
N MET A 1 20.60 11.09 -20.69
CA MET A 1 21.17 9.72 -20.69
C MET A 1 22.20 9.64 -21.81
N SER A 2 23.41 9.17 -21.55
CA SER A 2 24.42 8.93 -22.60
C SER A 2 24.51 7.43 -22.88
N PHE A 3 24.30 7.03 -24.13
CA PHE A 3 24.50 5.63 -24.53
C PHE A 3 25.99 5.38 -24.77
N GLN A 4 26.65 4.74 -23.81
CA GLN A 4 28.11 4.55 -23.85
C GLN A 4 28.55 3.68 -25.03
N TYR A 5 27.76 2.66 -25.37
CA TYR A 5 28.10 1.67 -26.40
C TYR A 5 27.33 1.86 -27.72
N PHE A 6 26.30 2.71 -27.74
CA PHE A 6 25.53 2.99 -28.94
C PHE A 6 25.85 4.41 -29.41
N ARG A 7 26.84 4.55 -30.29
CA ARG A 7 27.29 5.84 -30.83
C ARG A 7 27.34 5.77 -32.34
N ILE A 8 27.19 6.92 -32.99
CA ILE A 8 27.34 7.03 -34.45
C ILE A 8 28.73 6.50 -34.85
N GLY A 9 28.77 5.66 -35.88
CA GLY A 9 30.01 5.03 -36.36
C GLY A 9 30.41 3.76 -35.63
N VAL A 10 29.73 3.38 -34.54
CA VAL A 10 29.92 2.05 -33.93
C VAL A 10 29.39 0.99 -34.88
N VAL A 11 30.19 -0.06 -35.08
CA VAL A 11 29.84 -1.22 -35.89
C VAL A 11 29.46 -2.36 -34.96
N PHE A 12 28.24 -2.86 -35.13
CA PHE A 12 27.77 -4.09 -34.50
C PHE A 12 27.94 -5.25 -35.47
N TYR A 13 28.30 -6.40 -34.93
CA TYR A 13 28.46 -7.62 -35.68
C TYR A 13 27.51 -8.69 -35.15
N CYS A 14 26.79 -9.35 -36.04
CA CYS A 14 25.91 -10.45 -35.66
C CYS A 14 26.70 -11.76 -35.64
N PRO A 15 26.83 -12.45 -34.50
CA PRO A 15 27.54 -13.72 -34.43
C PRO A 15 26.84 -14.86 -35.20
N HIS A 16 25.56 -14.69 -35.55
CA HIS A 16 24.77 -15.72 -36.24
C HIS A 16 24.82 -15.64 -37.76
N CYS A 17 24.98 -14.46 -38.34
CA CYS A 17 24.94 -14.28 -39.80
C CYS A 17 26.12 -13.52 -40.39
N ILE A 18 27.12 -13.14 -39.57
CA ILE A 18 28.35 -12.44 -40.01
C ILE A 18 28.08 -11.03 -40.58
N ALA A 19 26.82 -10.58 -40.58
CA ALA A 19 26.45 -9.26 -41.03
C ALA A 19 26.95 -8.19 -40.05
N SER A 20 27.48 -7.10 -40.62
CA SER A 20 27.84 -5.89 -39.89
C SER A 20 26.76 -4.83 -40.06
N PHE A 21 26.47 -4.12 -38.98
CA PHE A 21 25.54 -2.99 -38.95
C PHE A 21 26.23 -1.77 -38.37
N VAL A 22 26.23 -0.66 -39.09
CA VAL A 22 26.83 0.60 -38.64
C VAL A 22 25.73 1.52 -38.11
N VAL A 23 25.93 2.06 -36.91
CA VAL A 23 25.02 3.07 -36.37
C VAL A 23 25.17 4.36 -37.14
N THR A 24 24.16 4.68 -37.94
CA THR A 24 24.05 5.96 -38.64
C THR A 24 23.46 7.04 -37.74
N SER A 25 23.58 8.30 -38.15
CA SER A 25 23.01 9.43 -37.40
C SER A 25 21.48 9.39 -37.30
N THR A 26 20.80 8.87 -38.32
CA THR A 26 19.34 8.71 -38.33
C THR A 26 18.88 7.68 -37.32
N ILE A 27 19.55 6.53 -37.29
CA ILE A 27 19.28 5.44 -36.35
C ILE A 27 19.61 5.86 -34.92
N TYR A 28 20.74 6.55 -34.72
CA TYR A 28 21.09 7.07 -33.40
C TYR A 28 20.01 8.01 -32.85
N LYS A 29 19.53 8.94 -33.68
CA LYS A 29 18.47 9.88 -33.29
C LYS A 29 17.16 9.16 -32.99
N SER A 30 16.71 8.25 -33.86
CA SER A 30 15.44 7.54 -33.66
C SER A 30 15.43 6.72 -32.38
N VAL A 31 16.51 5.98 -32.11
CA VAL A 31 16.65 5.18 -30.88
C VAL A 31 16.70 6.08 -29.65
N THR A 32 17.49 7.16 -29.70
CA THR A 32 17.60 8.10 -28.56
C THR A 32 16.25 8.72 -28.23
N THR A 33 15.54 9.22 -29.23
CA THR A 33 14.20 9.81 -29.05
C THR A 33 13.20 8.78 -28.52
N ALA A 34 13.19 7.57 -29.07
CA ALA A 34 12.29 6.51 -28.61
C ALA A 34 12.51 6.15 -27.13
N ILE A 35 13.77 6.07 -26.70
CA ILE A 35 14.11 5.75 -25.30
C ILE A 35 13.75 6.93 -24.38
N GLU A 36 14.02 8.17 -24.79
CA GLU A 36 13.65 9.35 -23.99
C GLU A 36 12.14 9.46 -23.82
N ASP A 37 11.38 9.25 -24.88
CA ASP A 37 9.91 9.30 -24.83
C ASP A 37 9.33 8.16 -24.00
N PHE A 38 9.88 6.95 -24.13
CA PHE A 38 9.52 5.83 -23.27
C PHE A 38 9.80 6.14 -21.80
N HIS A 39 10.99 6.65 -21.49
CA HIS A 39 11.38 6.98 -20.11
C HIS A 39 10.50 8.06 -19.49
N LYS A 40 10.15 9.11 -20.26
CA LYS A 40 9.21 10.15 -19.81
C LYS A 40 7.83 9.56 -19.49
N ARG A 41 7.31 8.69 -20.36
CA ARG A 41 6.02 8.01 -20.14
C ARG A 41 6.08 7.09 -18.92
N TRP A 42 7.20 6.37 -18.76
CA TRP A 42 7.43 5.48 -17.64
C TRP A 42 7.43 6.22 -16.30
N ILE A 43 8.18 7.33 -16.19
CA ILE A 43 8.22 8.15 -14.98
C ILE A 43 6.81 8.63 -14.63
N LYS A 44 6.09 9.20 -15.60
CA LYS A 44 4.73 9.70 -15.37
C LYS A 44 3.80 8.60 -14.88
N ALA A 45 3.81 7.43 -15.53
CA ALA A 45 2.99 6.29 -15.13
C ALA A 45 3.36 5.79 -13.72
N PHE A 46 4.66 5.79 -13.39
CA PHE A 46 5.14 5.40 -12.08
C PHE A 46 4.70 6.37 -10.98
N GLU A 47 4.78 7.68 -11.22
CA GLU A 47 4.31 8.72 -10.30
C GLU A 47 2.79 8.59 -10.05
N GLU A 48 1.99 8.43 -11.10
CA GLU A 48 0.55 8.22 -10.99
C GLU A 48 0.21 6.95 -10.19
N PHE A 49 0.98 5.86 -10.40
CA PHE A 49 0.81 4.62 -9.65
C PHE A 49 1.13 4.80 -8.16
N GLN A 50 2.25 5.46 -7.84
CA GLN A 50 2.64 5.74 -6.46
C GLN A 50 1.61 6.62 -5.74
N GLU A 51 1.09 7.63 -6.43
CA GLU A 51 0.06 8.51 -5.87
C GLU A 51 -1.26 7.77 -5.60
N LYS A 52 -1.71 6.94 -6.54
CA LYS A 52 -2.89 6.07 -6.33
C LYS A 52 -2.68 5.14 -5.14
N ARG A 53 -1.53 4.46 -5.07
CA ARG A 53 -1.20 3.54 -3.98
C ARG A 53 -1.17 4.24 -2.63
N ARG A 54 -0.63 5.47 -2.56
CA ARG A 54 -0.63 6.28 -1.34
C ARG A 54 -2.05 6.59 -0.85
N ARG A 55 -2.95 6.98 -1.76
CA ARG A 55 -4.35 7.26 -1.45
C ARG A 55 -5.11 6.01 -1.00
N GLU A 56 -4.88 4.90 -1.68
CA GLU A 56 -5.49 3.60 -1.32
C GLU A 56 -5.04 3.14 0.07
N LEU A 57 -3.75 3.26 0.40
CA LEU A 57 -3.24 2.93 1.73
C LEU A 57 -3.86 3.82 2.81
N ALA A 58 -3.93 5.14 2.60
CA ALA A 58 -4.56 6.05 3.55
C ALA A 58 -6.05 5.72 3.78
N ALA A 59 -6.78 5.42 2.69
CA ALA A 59 -8.19 5.03 2.78
C ALA A 59 -8.37 3.68 3.48
N PHE A 60 -7.45 2.74 3.27
CA PHE A 60 -7.46 1.44 3.93
C PHE A 60 -7.20 1.56 5.44
N GLU A 61 -6.20 2.35 5.85
CA GLU A 61 -5.90 2.61 7.26
C GLU A 61 -7.09 3.23 7.99
N GLU A 62 -7.77 4.19 7.37
CA GLU A 62 -8.95 4.82 7.95
C GLU A 62 -10.10 3.82 8.15
N LYS A 63 -10.36 2.96 7.15
CA LYS A 63 -11.35 1.88 7.28
C LYS A 63 -11.00 0.92 8.41
N GLN A 64 -9.73 0.53 8.53
CA GLN A 64 -9.29 -0.35 9.61
C GLN A 64 -9.49 0.28 10.99
N ARG A 65 -9.24 1.59 11.14
CA ARG A 65 -9.52 2.31 12.40
C ARG A 65 -11.01 2.26 12.76
N GLN A 66 -11.88 2.52 11.80
CA GLN A 66 -13.34 2.47 12.00
C GLN A 66 -13.82 1.05 12.36
N GLU A 67 -13.31 0.04 11.67
CA GLU A 67 -13.57 -1.36 11.97
C GLU A 67 -13.11 -1.73 13.39
N LEU A 68 -11.91 -1.30 13.81
CA LEU A 68 -11.42 -1.53 15.17
C LEU A 68 -12.29 -0.84 16.23
N GLU A 69 -12.75 0.38 15.99
CA GLU A 69 -13.65 1.07 16.92
C GLU A 69 -15.00 0.36 17.06
N THR A 70 -15.59 -0.07 15.94
CA THR A 70 -16.86 -0.82 15.97
C THR A 70 -16.69 -2.16 16.67
N PHE A 71 -15.57 -2.85 16.44
CA PHE A 71 -15.23 -4.08 17.13
C PHE A 71 -15.05 -3.85 18.64
N ALA A 72 -14.31 -2.81 19.05
CA ALA A 72 -14.14 -2.45 20.45
C ALA A 72 -15.49 -2.15 21.15
N LYS A 73 -16.37 -1.40 20.50
CA LYS A 73 -17.74 -1.16 21.00
C LYS A 73 -18.53 -2.47 21.18
N THR A 74 -18.34 -3.41 20.26
CA THR A 74 -18.98 -4.73 20.33
C THR A 74 -18.45 -5.54 21.52
N LEU A 75 -17.13 -5.57 21.72
CA LEU A 75 -16.52 -6.20 22.90
C LEU A 75 -17.02 -5.59 24.21
N HIS A 76 -17.11 -4.26 24.29
CA HIS A 76 -17.65 -3.58 25.47
C HIS A 76 -19.10 -3.98 25.74
N LYS A 77 -19.94 -4.14 24.71
CA LYS A 77 -21.32 -4.64 24.88
C LYS A 77 -21.34 -6.09 25.39
N VAL A 78 -20.46 -6.95 24.87
CA VAL A 78 -20.34 -8.34 25.33
C VAL A 78 -19.92 -8.39 26.81
N VAL A 79 -18.93 -7.60 27.21
CA VAL A 79 -18.49 -7.50 28.61
C VAL A 79 -19.59 -6.92 29.51
N ALA A 80 -20.31 -5.89 29.06
CA ALA A 80 -21.40 -5.30 29.83
C ALA A 80 -22.60 -6.27 30.00
N GLY A 81 -22.86 -7.11 28.99
CA GLY A 81 -23.87 -8.17 29.04
C GLY A 81 -23.42 -9.42 29.81
N ALA A 82 -22.11 -9.62 29.98
CA ALA A 82 -21.58 -10.71 30.78
C ALA A 82 -21.84 -10.43 32.26
N ASN A 83 -22.64 -11.29 32.90
CA ASN A 83 -22.66 -11.41 34.35
C ASN A 83 -21.56 -12.39 34.76
N PRO A 84 -20.37 -11.91 35.18
CA PRO A 84 -19.33 -12.81 35.63
C PRO A 84 -19.84 -13.66 36.81
N PRO A 85 -19.60 -14.97 36.81
CA PRO A 85 -19.97 -15.82 37.94
C PRO A 85 -19.26 -15.31 39.20
N GLY A 86 -20.04 -14.92 40.22
CA GLY A 86 -19.52 -14.35 41.48
C GLY A 86 -19.77 -12.85 41.69
N LYS A 87 -20.51 -12.16 40.81
CA LYS A 87 -20.92 -10.76 41.05
C LYS A 87 -21.64 -10.64 42.41
N PRO A 88 -21.16 -9.84 43.38
CA PRO A 88 -21.74 -9.79 44.71
C PRO A 88 -23.16 -9.21 44.62
N HIS A 89 -24.16 -10.05 44.85
CA HIS A 89 -25.54 -9.60 44.92
C HIS A 89 -25.75 -8.89 46.24
N ARG A 90 -26.03 -7.58 46.20
CA ARG A 90 -26.42 -6.83 47.41
C ARG A 90 -27.69 -7.46 47.97
N ARG A 91 -27.60 -8.21 49.07
CA ARG A 91 -28.77 -8.71 49.79
C ARG A 91 -29.55 -7.50 50.27
N LEU A 92 -30.74 -7.28 49.72
CA LEU A 92 -31.75 -6.43 50.34
C LEU A 92 -32.22 -7.18 51.59
N SER A 93 -31.64 -6.85 52.73
CA SER A 93 -32.05 -7.37 54.04
C SER A 93 -33.49 -6.93 54.29
N ARG A 94 -34.43 -7.87 54.23
CA ARG A 94 -35.86 -7.58 54.44
C ARG A 94 -36.26 -7.58 55.91
N PHE A 95 -35.44 -8.11 56.84
CA PHE A 95 -35.72 -8.07 58.28
C PHE A 95 -34.44 -8.19 59.11
N GLY A 96 -34.33 -7.41 60.19
CA GLY A 96 -33.48 -7.73 61.34
C GLY A 96 -32.72 -6.59 62.03
N PHE A 97 -33.42 -5.71 62.76
CA PHE A 97 -33.10 -5.44 64.18
C PHE A 97 -34.25 -4.66 64.84
N GLN A 98 -35.08 -5.38 65.60
CA GLN A 98 -36.00 -4.77 66.55
C GLN A 98 -35.17 -4.40 67.78
N ARG A 99 -35.01 -3.10 68.05
CA ARG A 99 -34.45 -2.63 69.33
C ARG A 99 -35.56 -2.69 70.38
N VAL A 100 -35.47 -3.68 71.27
CA VAL A 100 -36.23 -3.75 72.52
C VAL A 100 -35.31 -3.25 73.62
N GLY A 101 -35.79 -2.32 74.45
CA GLY A 101 -35.11 -1.80 75.65
C GLY A 101 -34.49 -0.44 75.44
#